data_AF-A0A967SS44-F1
#
_entry.id   AF-A0A967SS44-F1
#
_cell.length_a   1.000
_cell.length_b   1.000
_cell.length_c   1.000
_cell.angle_alpha   90.00
_cell.angle_beta   90.00
_cell.angle_gamma   90.00
#
_symmetry.space_group_name_H-M   'P 1'
#
loop_
_entity.id
_entity.type
_entity.pdbx_description
1 polymer ?
#
loop_
_entity_poly.entity_id
_entity_poly.type
_entity_poly.pdbx_seq_one_letter_code
_entity_poly.pdbx_strand_id
1 'polypeptide(L)'
;ANNRARHGGAVYNFFAANMMINNSTFSNNRSDDFGGAIADIKGAFLSLTQSTLVDNRDNTLGSTIYLENNAEHIATGSIIASSEDVATLCSGNM
;
A
#
# COMPACT_ATOMS: atom_id res chain seq x y z
N ALA A 1 8.20 6.66 7.46
CA ALA A 1 8.91 7.63 6.62
C ALA A 1 7.89 8.59 6.01
N ASN A 2 8.13 9.90 6.02
CA ASN A 2 7.15 10.91 5.59
C ASN A 2 7.26 11.24 4.09
N ASN A 3 7.10 10.24 3.22
CA ASN A 3 7.25 10.45 1.78
C ASN A 3 5.93 10.89 1.13
N ARG A 4 6.02 11.60 0.00
CA ARG A 4 4.87 11.93 -0.85
C ARG A 4 5.19 11.63 -2.31
N ALA A 5 4.32 10.88 -2.98
CA ALA A 5 4.45 10.53 -4.39
C ALA A 5 3.09 10.59 -5.11
N ARG A 6 3.07 10.41 -6.42
CA ARG A 6 1.81 10.33 -7.17
C ARG A 6 1.06 9.01 -6.88
N HIS A 7 1.79 7.89 -6.88
CA HIS A 7 1.30 6.55 -6.54
C HIS A 7 2.24 5.93 -5.52
N GLY A 8 1.70 5.22 -4.53
CA GLY A 8 2.53 4.49 -3.58
C GLY A 8 3.47 5.41 -2.81
N GLY A 9 2.98 6.08 -1.77
CA GLY A 9 3.75 7.15 -1.10
C GLY A 9 5.15 6.73 -0.66
N ALA A 10 5.35 5.44 -0.35
CA ALA A 10 6.68 4.84 -0.17
C ALA A 10 7.07 3.91 -1.33
N VAL A 11 6.14 3.09 -1.81
CA VAL A 11 6.43 1.97 -2.71
C VAL A 11 5.41 1.92 -3.83
N TYR A 12 5.91 1.91 -5.06
CA TYR A 12 5.11 1.69 -6.26
C TYR A 12 5.58 0.42 -6.98
N ASN A 13 4.77 -0.64 -6.88
CA ASN A 13 5.00 -1.91 -7.55
C ASN A 13 4.18 -1.96 -8.84
N PHE A 14 4.85 -2.15 -9.99
CA PHE A 14 4.26 -1.93 -11.31
C PHE A 14 4.62 -3.04 -12.29
N PHE A 15 3.66 -3.41 -13.14
CA PHE A 15 3.87 -4.22 -14.36
C PHE A 15 4.41 -5.63 -14.10
N ALA A 16 3.56 -6.48 -13.51
CA ALA A 16 3.87 -7.87 -13.20
C ALA A 16 5.12 -8.07 -12.32
N ALA A 17 5.56 -7.03 -11.61
CA ALA A 17 6.68 -7.11 -10.69
C ALA A 17 6.29 -7.86 -9.41
N ASN A 18 7.22 -8.68 -8.92
CA ASN A 18 7.07 -9.41 -7.68
C ASN A 18 7.84 -8.68 -6.57
N MET A 19 7.14 -8.24 -5.54
CA MET A 19 7.71 -7.53 -4.42
C MET A 19 7.49 -8.29 -3.11
N MET A 20 8.58 -8.49 -2.37
CA MET A 20 8.56 -9.04 -1.03
C MET A 20 9.07 -7.98 -0.05
N ILE A 21 8.25 -7.68 0.95
CA ILE A 21 8.60 -6.78 2.04
C ILE A 21 8.43 -7.55 3.35
N ASN A 22 9.49 -7.52 4.16
CA ASN A 22 9.54 -8.23 5.44
C ASN A 22 10.10 -7.31 6.53
N ASN A 23 9.56 -7.41 7.75
CA ASN A 23 10.08 -6.72 8.94
C ASN A 23 10.30 -5.21 8.74
N SER A 24 9.39 -4.54 8.03
CA SER A 24 9.57 -3.15 7.62
C SER A 24 8.54 -2.22 8.25
N THR A 25 8.87 -0.94 8.40
CA THR A 25 7.93 0.07 8.90
C THR A 25 7.73 1.20 7.89
N PHE A 26 6.48 1.39 7.46
CA PHE A 26 6.05 2.53 6.67
C PHE A 26 5.13 3.40 7.54
N SER A 27 5.50 4.66 7.74
CA SER A 27 4.77 5.55 8.63
C SER A 27 4.59 6.92 8.02
N ASN A 28 3.39 7.50 7.99
CA ASN A 28 3.16 8.88 7.51
C ASN A 28 3.50 9.13 6.02
N ASN A 29 3.45 8.09 5.17
CA ASN A 29 3.57 8.25 3.72
C ASN A 29 2.25 8.66 3.10
N ARG A 30 2.33 9.44 2.01
CA ARG A 30 1.16 9.94 1.29
C ARG A 30 1.28 9.74 -0.21
N SER A 31 0.16 9.51 -0.87
CA SER A 31 0.12 9.61 -2.33
C SER A 31 -1.05 10.47 -2.81
N ASP A 32 -0.93 10.99 -4.04
CA ASP A 32 -1.98 11.82 -4.62
C ASP A 32 -3.13 10.97 -5.17
N ASP A 33 -2.81 9.87 -5.86
CA ASP A 33 -3.81 9.10 -6.61
C ASP A 33 -4.19 7.78 -5.95
N PHE A 34 -3.24 6.92 -5.55
CA PHE A 34 -3.55 5.59 -5.00
C PHE A 34 -2.46 5.09 -4.06
N GLY A 35 -2.86 4.41 -2.98
CA GLY A 35 -1.97 3.67 -2.09
C GLY A 35 -1.05 4.58 -1.30
N GLY A 36 -1.49 5.00 -0.12
CA GLY A 36 -0.78 5.96 0.72
C GLY A 36 0.64 5.54 1.07
N ALA A 37 0.84 4.26 1.40
CA ALA A 37 2.17 3.66 1.52
C ALA A 37 2.55 2.89 0.26
N ILE A 38 1.69 1.97 -0.16
CA ILE A 38 2.01 1.00 -1.21
C ILE A 38 0.92 1.02 -2.26
N ALA A 39 1.31 1.13 -3.53
CA ALA A 39 0.44 0.89 -4.66
C ALA A 39 1.00 -0.28 -5.48
N ASP A 40 0.20 -1.33 -5.64
CA ASP A 40 0.49 -2.51 -6.45
C ASP A 40 -0.48 -2.56 -7.63
N ILE A 41 0.04 -2.37 -8.85
CA ILE A 41 -0.80 -2.26 -10.03
C ILE A 41 -0.19 -2.99 -11.25
N LYS A 42 -1.01 -3.14 -12.29
CA LYS A 42 -0.71 -3.79 -13.57
C LYS A 42 -0.22 -5.22 -13.41
N GLY A 43 -0.97 -6.00 -12.63
CA GLY A 43 -0.71 -7.43 -12.42
C GLY A 43 0.52 -7.72 -11.58
N ALA A 44 1.02 -6.73 -10.85
CA ALA A 44 2.10 -6.93 -9.90
C ALA A 44 1.62 -7.72 -8.67
N PHE A 45 2.58 -8.21 -7.89
CA PHE A 45 2.36 -9.08 -6.74
C PHE A 45 3.11 -8.55 -5.53
N LEU A 46 2.41 -8.48 -4.38
CA LEU A 46 2.95 -8.00 -3.12
C LEU A 46 2.80 -9.05 -2.01
N SER A 47 3.93 -9.46 -1.44
CA SER A 47 3.98 -10.20 -0.17
C SER A 47 4.52 -9.28 0.94
N LEU A 48 3.76 -9.13 2.02
CA LEU A 48 4.05 -8.18 3.10
C LEU A 48 4.01 -8.87 4.47
N THR A 49 5.15 -9.27 5.00
CA THR A 49 5.19 -10.02 6.27
C THR A 49 5.78 -9.22 7.41
N GLN A 50 5.24 -9.39 8.62
CA GLN A 50 5.78 -8.84 9.87
C GLN A 50 6.10 -7.33 9.80
N SER A 51 5.31 -6.58 9.04
CA SER A 51 5.57 -5.17 8.75
C SER A 51 4.54 -4.28 9.43
N THR A 52 4.90 -3.03 9.70
CA THR A 52 3.99 -2.04 10.29
C THR A 52 3.76 -0.90 9.31
N LEU A 53 2.51 -0.70 8.92
CA LEU A 53 2.07 0.42 8.10
C LEU A 53 1.17 1.27 8.98
N VAL A 54 1.61 2.48 9.33
CA VAL A 54 0.88 3.38 10.23
C VAL A 54 0.73 4.79 9.63
N ASP A 55 -0.43 5.42 9.78
CA ASP A 55 -0.67 6.80 9.36
C ASP A 55 -0.37 7.09 7.87
N ASN A 56 -0.46 6.08 7.01
CA ASN A 56 -0.26 6.25 5.57
C ASN A 56 -1.61 6.39 4.86
N ARG A 57 -1.72 7.35 3.93
CA ARG A 57 -2.98 7.62 3.22
C ARG A 57 -2.77 8.20 1.82
N ASP A 58 -3.54 7.76 0.85
CA ASP A 58 -3.70 8.49 -0.41
C ASP A 58 -4.73 9.62 -0.26
N ASN A 59 -4.77 10.56 -1.21
CA ASN A 59 -5.71 11.70 -1.16
C ASN A 59 -7.07 11.39 -1.82
N THR A 60 -7.22 10.24 -2.48
CA THR A 60 -8.45 9.85 -3.18
C THR A 60 -9.41 9.09 -2.28
N LEU A 61 -8.92 8.03 -1.65
CA LEU A 61 -9.70 7.08 -0.85
C LEU A 61 -9.14 6.94 0.57
N GLY A 62 -8.10 7.69 0.94
CA GLY A 62 -7.45 7.57 2.24
C GLY A 62 -6.72 6.25 2.44
N SER A 63 -6.52 5.44 1.39
CA SER A 63 -6.08 4.06 1.57
C SER A 63 -4.60 3.95 1.94
N THR A 64 -4.26 2.98 2.78
CA THR A 64 -2.86 2.68 3.11
C THR A 64 -2.18 1.84 2.02
N ILE A 65 -2.88 0.83 1.50
CA ILE A 65 -2.43 0.01 0.37
C ILE A 65 -3.51 0.04 -0.72
N TYR A 66 -3.09 0.20 -1.98
CA TYR A 66 -3.95 0.05 -3.15
C TYR A 66 -3.49 -1.15 -3.99
N LEU A 67 -4.43 -2.01 -4.39
CA LEU A 67 -4.19 -3.20 -5.22
C LEU A 67 -5.10 -3.13 -6.46
N GLU A 68 -4.55 -3.04 -7.67
CA GLU A 68 -5.37 -3.03 -8.91
C GLU A 68 -5.95 -4.42 -9.20
N ASN A 69 -5.22 -5.50 -8.88
CA ASN A 69 -5.71 -6.86 -9.06
C ASN A 69 -5.75 -7.58 -7.70
N ASN A 70 -6.66 -8.55 -7.55
CA ASN A 70 -6.70 -9.47 -6.40
C ASN A 70 -5.49 -10.42 -6.35
N ALA A 71 -4.33 -10.00 -6.88
CA ALA A 71 -3.06 -10.70 -6.75
C ALA A 71 -2.79 -10.87 -5.26
N GLU A 72 -2.67 -12.13 -4.85
CA GLU A 72 -2.72 -12.59 -3.47
C GLU A 72 -1.78 -11.77 -2.57
N HIS A 73 -2.37 -10.87 -1.79
CA HIS A 73 -1.66 -10.09 -0.78
C HIS A 73 -1.62 -10.86 0.52
N ILE A 74 -0.41 -11.20 0.96
CA ILE A 74 -0.20 -11.90 2.22
C ILE A 74 0.38 -10.90 3.23
N ALA A 75 -0.51 -10.24 4.00
CA ALA A 75 -0.15 -9.39 5.13
C ALA A 75 0.07 -10.18 6.44
N THR A 76 0.83 -11.28 6.40
CA THR A 76 0.93 -12.17 7.57
C THR A 76 1.78 -11.56 8.68
N GLY A 77 1.19 -11.47 9.87
CA GLY A 77 1.85 -10.88 11.05
C GLY A 77 2.12 -9.38 10.93
N SER A 78 1.52 -8.72 9.93
CA SER A 78 1.70 -7.30 9.68
C SER A 78 0.59 -6.48 10.37
N ILE A 79 0.94 -5.28 10.79
CA ILE A 79 0.01 -4.28 11.35
C ILE A 79 -0.25 -3.25 10.26
N ILE A 80 -1.51 -3.02 9.92
CA ILE A 80 -1.93 -1.93 9.02
C ILE A 80 -2.92 -1.06 9.79
N ALA A 81 -2.44 0.08 10.29
CA ALA A 81 -3.20 1.04 11.07
C ALA A 81 -3.33 2.36 10.29
N SER A 82 -4.55 2.77 9.96
CA SER A 82 -4.79 4.07 9.33
C SER A 82 -5.01 5.17 10.37
N SER A 83 -4.59 6.39 10.04
CA SER A 83 -5.07 7.60 10.70
C SER A 83 -6.40 7.99 10.06
N GLU A 84 -7.50 7.71 10.75
CA GLU A 84 -8.86 8.20 10.48
C GLU A 84 -9.51 7.68 9.16
N ASP A 85 -10.27 6.59 9.32
CA ASP A 85 -11.57 6.35 8.69
C ASP A 85 -11.74 5.86 7.23
N VAL A 86 -10.71 5.56 6.42
CA VAL A 86 -10.98 5.08 5.06
C VAL A 86 -10.02 3.99 4.55
N ALA A 87 -10.60 2.86 4.13
CA ALA A 87 -10.05 1.79 3.28
C ALA A 87 -8.59 1.35 3.55
N THR A 88 -8.37 0.47 4.53
CA THR A 88 -7.07 -0.17 4.80
C THR A 88 -6.47 -0.86 3.55
N LEU A 89 -7.34 -1.43 2.71
CA LEU A 89 -7.03 -1.94 1.38
C LEU A 89 -8.17 -1.57 0.43
N CYS A 90 -7.83 -1.04 -0.74
CA CYS A 90 -8.79 -0.86 -1.82
C CYS A 90 -8.42 -1.78 -2.99
N SER A 91 -9.39 -2.54 -3.50
CA SER A 91 -9.26 -3.31 -4.74
C SER A 91 -9.86 -2.51 -5.90
N GLY A 92 -9.04 -2.25 -6.92
CA GLY A 92 -9.44 -1.53 -8.12
C GLY A 92 -10.07 -2.45 -9.16
N ASN A 93 -11.37 -2.76 -9.07
CA ASN A 93 -12.05 -3.36 -10.21
C ASN A 93 -12.28 -2.29 -11.30
N MET A 94 -11.52 -2.35 -12.39
CA MET A 94 -11.90 -1.78 -13.70
C MET A 94 -12.04 -2.89 -14.73
#